data_AF-D2BEH1-F1
#
_entry.id   AF-D2BEH1-F1
#
_cell.length_a   1.000
_cell.length_b   1.000
_cell.length_c   1.000
_cell.angle_alpha   90.00
_cell.angle_beta   90.00
_cell.angle_gamma   90.00
#
_symmetry.space_group_name_H-M   'P 1'
#
loop_
_entity.id
_entity.type
_entity.pdbx_description
1 polymer ?
#
loop_
_entity_poly.entity_id
_entity_poly.type
_entity_poly.pdbx_seq_one_letter_code
_entity_poly.pdbx_strand_id
1 'polypeptide(L)'
;MRELFGWAPVDDRAYDRAWQAQGLLTAKGQQRGAGPVDLVVAATAELRGLTLLHRDHDFDCVAAVTGQPLQWYAPEAGKQRGHPRRRGAIPILNVGSLA
;
A
#
# COMPACT_ATOMS: atom_id res chain seq x y z
N MET A 1 -16.45 -10.51 -11.86
CA MET A 1 -15.68 -9.86 -10.76
C MET A 1 -14.32 -10.50 -10.53
N ARG A 2 -14.21 -11.85 -10.44
CA ARG A 2 -12.92 -12.55 -10.28
C ARG A 2 -11.92 -12.39 -11.43
N GLU A 3 -12.40 -12.02 -12.62
CA GLU A 3 -11.53 -11.71 -13.78
C GLU A 3 -10.87 -10.33 -13.69
N LEU A 4 -11.44 -9.41 -12.89
CA LEU A 4 -10.93 -8.03 -12.73
C LEU A 4 -10.08 -7.86 -11.46
N PHE A 5 -10.42 -8.60 -10.41
CA PHE A 5 -9.68 -8.58 -9.14
C PHE A 5 -9.00 -9.93 -8.93
N GLY A 6 -7.68 -9.94 -9.07
CA GLY A 6 -6.85 -11.10 -8.74
C GLY A 6 -6.98 -11.43 -7.26
N TRP A 7 -7.06 -12.73 -6.94
CA TRP A 7 -7.05 -13.21 -5.56
C TRP A 7 -5.61 -13.36 -5.06
N ALA A 8 -5.35 -12.87 -3.85
CA ALA A 8 -4.08 -13.03 -3.16
C ALA A 8 -4.30 -13.76 -1.82
N PRO A 9 -3.64 -14.91 -1.58
CA PRO A 9 -3.73 -15.59 -0.28
C PRO A 9 -3.07 -14.77 0.83
N VAL A 10 -3.66 -14.80 2.01
CA VAL A 10 -2.96 -14.44 3.25
C VAL A 10 -2.09 -15.64 3.64
N ASP A 11 -0.78 -15.45 3.64
CA ASP A 11 0.20 -16.47 4.06
C ASP A 11 0.33 -16.43 5.59
N ASP A 12 0.66 -17.57 6.23
CA ASP A 12 0.83 -17.61 7.69
C ASP A 12 1.87 -16.59 8.18
N ARG A 13 2.91 -16.32 7.37
CA ARG A 13 3.94 -15.30 7.64
C ARG A 13 3.36 -13.88 7.73
N ALA A 14 2.19 -13.63 7.16
CA ALA A 14 1.53 -12.33 7.27
C ALA A 14 1.09 -12.05 8.71
N TYR A 15 0.71 -13.06 9.49
CA TYR A 15 0.36 -12.89 10.90
C TYR A 15 1.60 -12.53 11.75
N ASP A 16 2.73 -13.20 11.52
CA ASP A 16 3.99 -12.86 12.18
C ASP A 16 4.44 -11.44 11.80
N ARG A 17 4.34 -11.09 10.51
CA ARG A 17 4.71 -9.75 10.04
C ARG A 17 3.78 -8.66 10.56
N ALA A 18 2.48 -8.96 10.70
CA ALA A 18 1.49 -8.07 11.32
C ALA A 18 1.82 -7.85 12.81
N TRP A 19 2.20 -8.90 13.54
CA TRP A 19 2.67 -8.79 14.92
C TRP A 19 3.90 -7.88 15.04
N GLN A 20 4.87 -8.03 14.13
CA GLN A 20 6.04 -7.15 14.08
C GLN A 20 5.65 -5.70 13.80
N ALA A 21 4.74 -5.45 12.85
CA ALA A 21 4.24 -4.10 12.55
C ALA A 21 3.53 -3.47 13.77
N GLN A 22 2.70 -4.23 14.48
CA GLN A 22 2.07 -3.80 15.74
C GLN A 22 3.13 -3.44 16.79
N GLY A 23 4.20 -4.24 16.90
CA GLY A 23 5.34 -3.95 17.77
C GLY A 23 6.03 -2.61 17.43
N LEU A 24 6.27 -2.35 16.15
CA LEU A 24 6.85 -1.09 15.67
C LEU A 24 5.94 0.11 15.97
N LEU A 25 4.63 -0.03 15.78
CA LEU A 25 3.65 1.01 16.13
C LEU A 25 3.63 1.27 17.63
N THR A 26 3.68 0.21 18.44
CA THR A 26 3.69 0.30 19.90
C THR A 26 4.95 1.00 20.41
N ALA A 27 6.11 0.71 19.83
CA ALA A 27 7.36 1.40 20.14
C ALA A 27 7.30 2.91 19.86
N LYS A 28 6.42 3.35 18.97
CA LYS A 28 6.14 4.76 18.66
C LYS A 28 4.95 5.36 19.42
N GLY A 29 4.32 4.61 20.33
CA GLY A 29 3.10 5.02 21.03
C GLY A 29 1.84 5.05 20.15
N GLN A 30 1.89 4.41 18.98
CA GLN A 30 0.83 4.36 17.97
C GLN A 30 0.11 3.01 17.95
N GLN A 31 0.09 2.27 19.07
CA GLN A 31 -0.50 0.92 19.16
C GLN A 31 -1.99 0.84 18.77
N ARG A 32 -2.70 1.97 18.71
CA ARG A 32 -4.11 2.07 18.29
C ARG A 32 -4.29 2.69 16.89
N GLY A 33 -3.21 2.89 16.14
CA GLY A 33 -3.23 3.55 14.83
C GLY A 33 -3.60 2.63 13.66
N ALA A 34 -3.75 1.33 13.88
CA ALA A 34 -4.26 0.39 12.88
C ALA A 34 -4.93 -0.80 13.56
N GLY A 35 -6.00 -1.30 12.96
CA GLY A 35 -6.69 -2.49 13.45
C GLY A 35 -5.95 -3.80 13.10
N PRO A 36 -6.26 -4.92 13.78
CA PRO A 36 -5.66 -6.22 13.48
C PRO A 36 -5.83 -6.67 12.02
N VAL A 37 -6.99 -6.38 11.42
CA VAL A 37 -7.26 -6.71 10.01
C VAL A 37 -6.39 -5.86 9.09
N ASP A 38 -6.27 -4.56 9.36
CA ASP A 38 -5.44 -3.65 8.54
C ASP A 38 -3.98 -4.07 8.58
N LEU A 39 -3.49 -4.52 9.74
CA LEU A 39 -2.13 -5.03 9.89
C LEU A 39 -1.89 -6.29 9.06
N VAL A 40 -2.83 -7.24 9.05
CA VAL A 40 -2.72 -8.47 8.24
C VAL A 40 -2.83 -8.16 6.75
N VAL A 41 -3.71 -7.24 6.35
CA VAL A 41 -3.84 -6.80 4.96
C VAL A 41 -2.56 -6.09 4.50
N ALA A 42 -2.03 -5.17 5.32
CA ALA A 42 -0.78 -4.46 5.05
C ALA A 42 0.40 -5.41 4.96
N ALA A 43 0.54 -6.35 5.91
CA ALA A 43 1.59 -7.36 5.90
C ALA A 43 1.49 -8.28 4.66
N THR A 44 0.27 -8.66 4.25
CA THR A 44 0.07 -9.46 3.04
C THR A 44 0.52 -8.70 1.79
N ALA A 45 0.15 -7.41 1.69
CA ALA A 45 0.58 -6.57 0.57
C ALA A 45 2.10 -6.39 0.55
N GLU A 46 2.72 -6.11 1.70
CA GLU A 46 4.17 -5.96 1.86
C GLU A 46 4.92 -7.22 1.42
N LEU A 47 4.56 -8.39 1.97
CA LEU A 47 5.22 -9.67 1.68
C LEU A 47 5.06 -10.11 0.23
N ARG A 48 3.98 -9.69 -0.44
CA ARG A 48 3.73 -10.00 -1.86
C ARG A 48 4.25 -8.92 -2.82
N GLY A 49 4.86 -7.85 -2.31
CA GLY A 49 5.35 -6.74 -3.15
C GLY A 49 4.23 -5.99 -3.88
N LEU A 50 3.05 -5.90 -3.27
CA LEU A 50 1.88 -5.22 -3.83
C LEU A 50 1.77 -3.79 -3.28
N THR A 51 1.26 -2.88 -4.11
CA THR A 51 0.81 -1.55 -3.65
C THR A 51 -0.57 -1.67 -3.02
N LEU A 52 -0.71 -1.26 -1.77
CA LEU A 52 -1.98 -1.32 -1.06
C LEU A 52 -2.84 -0.10 -1.43
N LEU A 53 -3.98 -0.36 -2.07
CA LEU A 53 -4.99 0.64 -2.42
C LEU A 53 -5.98 0.80 -1.27
N HIS A 54 -6.13 2.00 -0.70
CA HIS A 54 -6.98 2.24 0.46
C HIS A 54 -7.66 3.61 0.46
N ARG A 55 -8.60 3.81 1.39
CA ARG A 55 -9.19 5.11 1.71
C ARG A 55 -9.31 5.31 3.23
N ASP A 56 -8.34 4.74 3.94
CA ASP A 56 -8.30 4.71 5.40
C ASP A 56 -6.93 5.16 5.90
N HIS A 57 -6.90 6.12 6.82
CA HIS A 57 -5.64 6.70 7.32
C HIS A 57 -4.84 5.74 8.20
N ASP A 58 -5.47 4.68 8.70
CA ASP A 58 -4.79 3.67 9.51
C ASP A 58 -3.64 2.99 8.73
N PHE A 59 -3.80 2.83 7.40
CA PHE A 59 -2.72 2.31 6.55
C PHE A 59 -1.54 3.28 6.45
N ASP A 60 -1.76 4.60 6.54
CA ASP A 60 -0.67 5.58 6.56
C ASP A 60 0.22 5.38 7.80
N CYS A 61 -0.39 5.07 8.95
CA CYS A 61 0.34 4.73 10.18
C CYS A 61 1.19 3.46 10.00
N VAL A 62 0.63 2.41 9.38
CA VAL A 62 1.38 1.17 9.10
C VAL A 62 2.54 1.42 8.12
N ALA A 63 2.30 2.12 7.01
CA ALA A 63 3.35 2.42 6.04
C ALA A 63 4.46 3.31 6.61
N ALA A 64 4.16 4.18 7.58
CA ALA A 64 5.18 4.96 8.29
C ALA A 64 6.15 4.10 9.12
N VAL A 65 5.82 2.84 9.43
CA VAL A 65 6.72 1.89 10.10
C VAL A 65 7.26 0.80 9.18
N THR A 66 6.55 0.42 8.12
CA THR A 66 6.98 -0.65 7.19
C THR A 66 7.66 -0.13 5.93
N GLY A 67 7.41 1.11 5.54
CA GLY A 67 7.88 1.68 4.27
C GLY A 67 7.18 1.11 3.03
N GLN A 68 6.10 0.33 3.20
CA GLN A 68 5.45 -0.35 2.09
C GLN A 68 4.74 0.61 1.13
N PRO A 69 4.62 0.28 -0.16
CA PRO A 69 3.92 1.13 -1.12
C PRO A 69 2.42 1.22 -0.82
N LEU A 70 1.90 2.46 -0.81
CA LEU A 70 0.47 2.77 -0.66
C LEU A 70 -0.05 3.59 -1.84
N GLN A 71 -1.34 3.45 -2.12
CA GLN A 71 -2.08 4.31 -3.03
C GLN A 71 -3.45 4.66 -2.45
N TRP A 72 -3.82 5.94 -2.47
CA TRP A 72 -5.16 6.37 -2.09
C TRP A 72 -6.16 6.09 -3.22
N TYR A 73 -7.33 5.56 -2.88
CA TYR A 73 -8.43 5.34 -3.80
C TYR A 73 -9.15 6.67 -4.03
N ALA A 74 -8.90 7.29 -5.19
CA ALA A 74 -9.32 8.63 -5.63
C ALA A 74 -8.42 9.78 -5.09
N PRO A 75 -8.57 11.03 -5.58
CA PRO A 75 -7.90 12.17 -4.96
C PRO A 75 -8.34 12.27 -3.49
N GLU A 76 -7.38 12.27 -2.56
CA GLU A 76 -7.65 12.58 -1.16
C GLU A 76 -8.36 13.94 -1.11
N ALA A 77 -9.60 13.97 -0.65
CA ALA A 77 -10.38 15.20 -0.56
C ALA A 77 -9.71 16.13 0.47
N GLY A 78 -8.81 16.99 0.00
CA GLY A 78 -8.09 17.96 0.83
C GLY A 78 -6.59 18.07 0.60
N LYS A 79 -5.95 17.16 -0.16
CA LYS A 79 -4.53 17.31 -0.54
C LYS A 79 -4.38 17.25 -2.06
N GLN A 80 -4.54 18.42 -2.69
CA GLN A 80 -3.90 18.63 -3.99
C GLN A 80 -2.39 18.47 -3.78
N ARG A 81 -1.81 17.34 -4.22
CA ARG A 81 -0.36 17.20 -4.29
C ARG A 81 0.16 18.35 -5.13
N GLY A 82 0.97 19.21 -4.51
CA GLY A 82 1.85 20.12 -5.21
C GLY A 82 2.61 19.34 -6.27
N HIS A 83 2.32 19.67 -7.52
CA HIS A 83 2.94 19.12 -8.70
C HIS A 83 4.46 19.36 -8.64
N PRO A 84 5.32 18.32 -8.58
CA PRO A 84 6.73 18.54 -8.84
C PRO A 84 6.83 18.90 -10.33
N ARG A 85 7.20 20.14 -10.65
CA ARG A 85 7.58 20.54 -12.01
C ARG A 85 8.78 19.69 -12.44
N ARG A 86 8.54 18.52 -13.03
CA ARG A 86 9.54 17.80 -13.80
C ARG A 86 9.36 18.19 -15.26
N ARG A 87 10.18 19.14 -15.71
CA ARG A 87 10.53 19.27 -17.13
C ARG A 87 11.21 17.96 -17.53
N GLY A 88 10.74 17.32 -18.61
CA GLY A 88 11.49 16.28 -19.31
C GLY A 88 10.71 14.99 -19.57
N ALA A 89 10.29 14.85 -20.84
CA ALA A 89 10.14 13.62 -21.62
C ALA A 89 9.26 12.48 -21.07
N ILE A 90 8.11 12.29 -21.71
CA ILE A 90 7.32 11.05 -21.68
C ILE A 90 7.92 10.08 -22.72
N PRO A 91 8.35 8.85 -22.36
CA PRO A 91 8.57 7.83 -23.37
C PRO A 91 7.23 7.19 -23.74
N ILE A 92 6.98 7.20 -25.04
CA ILE A 92 5.80 6.74 -25.76
C ILE A 92 5.74 5.20 -25.66
N LEU A 93 4.53 4.64 -25.51
CA LEU A 93 4.28 3.21 -25.70
C LEU A 93 4.91 2.72 -27.01
N ASN A 94 5.77 1.70 -26.95
CA ASN A 94 6.12 0.93 -28.14
C ASN A 94 5.05 -0.14 -28.38
N VAL A 95 4.15 0.11 -29.34
CA VAL A 95 3.33 -0.91 -29.96
C VAL A 95 4.05 -1.36 -31.22
N GLY A 96 4.86 -2.42 -31.12
CA GLY A 96 5.32 -3.20 -32.29
C GLY A 96 4.24 -4.23 -32.62
N SER A 97 3.42 -3.95 -33.63
CA SER A 97 3.59 -4.36 -35.04
C SER A 97 3.37 -5.85 -35.25
N LEU A 98 2.20 -6.13 -35.84
CA LEU A 98 1.90 -7.32 -36.61
C LEU A 98 3.03 -7.60 -37.62
N ALA A 99 3.40 -8.86 -37.71
CA ALA A 99 3.94 -9.51 -38.89
C ALA A 99 3.14 -10.81 -39.09
#